data_AF-A0AAU5RAZ4-F1
#
_entry.id   AF-A0AAU5RAZ4-F1
#
_cell.length_a   1.000
_cell.length_b   1.000
_cell.length_c   1.000
_cell.angle_alpha   90.00
_cell.angle_beta   90.00
_cell.angle_gamma   90.00
#
_symmetry.space_group_name_H-M   'P 1'
#
loop_
_entity.id
_entity.type
_entity.pdbx_description
1 polymer ?
#
loop_
_entity_poly.entity_id
_entity_poly.type
_entity_poly.pdbx_seq_one_letter_code
_entity_poly.pdbx_strand_id
1 'polypeptide(L)'
;MTAAHTPDDRTLTTWWMCEPRRLHRDHEEITAQFPDLSWNETGAGSWEGRLPHWPFERPEPEHLTTWIGDEGLLLRMEYSQAYPMVAPRLIPVDPLPEPYEWTQTRWHVNGDASLCLLREDALWTGRDSVADLLLKAAGWRVEYALMKHRVIEQMTDNGIVDDDRFDHFLSRPPSPHDSTEHSHHERNGQENSAC
;
A
#
# COMPACT_ATOMS: atom_id res chain seq x y z
N MET A 1 19.97 23.65 44.05
CA MET A 1 18.94 22.63 44.36
C MET A 1 18.24 22.32 43.05
N THR A 2 18.59 21.19 42.44
CA THR A 2 18.04 20.77 41.15
C THR A 2 16.89 19.82 41.46
N ALA A 3 15.65 20.22 41.18
CA ALA A 3 14.50 19.35 41.36
C ALA A 3 14.60 18.22 40.33
N ALA A 4 14.66 16.97 40.81
CA ALA A 4 14.59 15.79 39.97
C ALA A 4 13.19 15.74 39.33
N HIS A 5 13.15 15.68 38.00
CA HIS A 5 11.94 15.38 37.25
C HIS A 5 11.60 13.91 37.47
N THR A 6 10.59 13.64 38.28
CA THR A 6 9.99 12.30 38.38
C THR A 6 9.26 12.04 37.07
N PRO A 7 9.62 10.99 36.30
CA PRO A 7 8.86 10.64 35.10
C PRO A 7 7.43 10.31 35.51
N ASP A 8 6.48 10.97 34.84
CA ASP A 8 5.04 10.77 35.01
C ASP A 8 4.72 9.31 34.63
N ASP A 9 4.28 8.51 35.59
CA ASP A 9 3.87 7.10 35.43
C ASP A 9 2.49 7.02 34.72
N ARG A 10 2.31 7.84 33.69
CA ARG A 10 1.16 7.78 32.81
C ARG A 10 1.35 6.59 31.87
N THR A 11 0.62 5.52 32.15
CA THR A 11 0.41 4.45 31.18
C THR A 11 0.01 5.08 29.84
N LEU A 12 0.78 4.81 28.78
CA LEU A 12 0.46 5.31 27.45
C LEU A 12 -0.87 4.70 27.00
N THR A 13 -1.92 5.51 26.98
CA THR A 13 -3.22 5.11 26.45
C THR A 13 -3.17 5.13 24.93
N THR A 14 -3.40 3.98 24.30
CA THR A 14 -3.49 3.86 22.84
C THR A 14 -4.86 4.31 22.35
N TRP A 15 -4.97 4.70 21.08
CA TRP A 15 -6.24 5.15 20.51
C TRP A 15 -7.37 4.12 20.68
N TRP A 16 -7.08 2.82 20.53
CA TRP A 16 -8.10 1.78 20.64
C TRP A 16 -8.58 1.51 22.07
N MET A 17 -7.83 1.94 23.09
CA MET A 17 -8.34 1.95 24.46
C MET A 17 -9.40 3.04 24.63
N CYS A 18 -9.24 4.17 23.93
CA CYS A 18 -10.22 5.26 23.92
C CYS A 18 -11.41 4.97 23.00
N GLU A 19 -11.17 4.32 21.87
CA GLU A 19 -12.16 4.06 20.81
C GLU A 19 -12.31 2.55 20.51
N PRO A 20 -12.65 1.71 21.50
CA PRO A 20 -12.67 0.24 21.34
C PRO A 20 -13.70 -0.24 20.32
N ARG A 21 -14.80 0.50 20.15
CA ARG A 21 -15.83 0.19 19.14
C ARG A 21 -15.30 0.38 17.72
N ARG A 22 -14.44 1.38 17.52
CA ARG A 22 -13.83 1.62 16.21
C ARG A 22 -12.85 0.50 15.87
N LEU A 23 -12.00 0.09 16.83
CA LEU A 23 -11.10 -1.06 16.63
C LEU A 23 -11.88 -2.33 16.30
N HIS A 24 -12.95 -2.60 17.05
CA HIS A 24 -13.79 -3.77 16.81
C HIS A 24 -14.37 -3.79 15.40
N ARG A 25 -14.93 -2.66 14.95
CA ARG A 25 -15.44 -2.51 13.58
C ARG A 25 -14.35 -2.75 12.52
N ASP A 26 -13.18 -2.13 12.69
CA ASP A 26 -12.07 -2.32 11.75
C ASP A 26 -11.65 -3.80 11.67
N HIS A 27 -11.56 -4.50 12.82
CA HIS A 27 -11.31 -5.95 12.84
C HIS A 27 -12.36 -6.73 12.06
N GLU A 28 -13.66 -6.47 12.29
CA GLU A 28 -14.74 -7.17 11.60
C GLU A 28 -14.68 -6.93 10.08
N GLU A 29 -14.54 -5.68 9.65
CA GLU A 29 -14.49 -5.33 8.23
C GLU A 29 -13.26 -5.92 7.53
N ILE A 30 -12.07 -5.79 8.15
CA ILE A 30 -10.82 -6.27 7.56
C ILE A 30 -10.81 -7.80 7.51
N THR A 31 -11.15 -8.49 8.59
CA THR A 31 -11.10 -9.97 8.60
C THR A 31 -12.14 -10.60 7.69
N ALA A 32 -13.26 -9.92 7.44
CA ALA A 32 -14.28 -10.39 6.49
C ALA A 32 -13.82 -10.30 5.02
N GLN A 33 -13.08 -9.25 4.65
CA GLN A 33 -12.69 -9.00 3.25
C GLN A 33 -11.25 -9.41 2.92
N PHE A 34 -10.36 -9.36 3.92
CA PHE A 34 -8.92 -9.57 3.78
C PHE A 34 -8.41 -10.50 4.89
N PRO A 35 -8.82 -11.78 4.88
CA PRO A 35 -8.52 -12.74 5.96
C PRO A 35 -7.03 -13.02 6.13
N ASP A 36 -6.21 -12.74 5.11
CA ASP A 36 -4.76 -12.94 5.13
C ASP A 36 -3.99 -11.78 5.79
N LEU A 37 -4.67 -10.70 6.18
CA LEU A 37 -4.05 -9.62 6.95
C LEU A 37 -4.00 -9.99 8.44
N SER A 38 -2.81 -9.80 9.03
CA SER A 38 -2.54 -10.08 10.44
C SER A 38 -2.47 -8.78 11.24
N TRP A 39 -3.21 -8.74 12.36
CA TRP A 39 -3.17 -7.62 13.31
C TRP A 39 -1.94 -7.68 14.21
N ASN A 40 -1.31 -6.53 14.42
CA ASN A 40 -0.24 -6.32 15.40
C ASN A 40 -0.64 -5.17 16.33
N GLU A 41 -0.69 -5.45 17.64
CA GLU A 41 -1.09 -4.50 18.68
C GLU A 41 0.04 -3.58 19.17
N THR A 42 1.23 -3.64 18.56
CA THR A 42 2.36 -2.80 18.98
C THR A 42 2.10 -1.32 18.67
N GLY A 43 2.27 -0.46 19.68
CA GLY A 43 2.21 0.99 19.51
C GLY A 43 0.79 1.50 19.23
N ALA A 44 0.59 2.14 18.08
CA ALA A 44 -0.74 2.52 17.58
C ALA A 44 -1.37 1.41 16.73
N GLY A 45 -0.67 0.28 16.58
CA GLY A 45 -1.03 -0.96 15.89
C GLY A 45 -1.08 -0.86 14.37
N SER A 46 -1.08 -2.04 13.76
CA SER A 46 -0.93 -2.18 12.32
C SER A 46 -1.51 -3.49 11.81
N TRP A 47 -1.88 -3.50 10.54
CA TRP A 47 -2.17 -4.72 9.79
C TRP A 47 -1.07 -4.97 8.77
N GLU A 48 -0.70 -6.24 8.59
CA GLU A 48 0.31 -6.64 7.60
C GLU A 48 -0.14 -7.92 6.90
N GLY A 49 0.08 -7.98 5.59
CA GLY A 49 -0.21 -9.16 4.80
C GLY A 49 -0.43 -8.82 3.34
N ARG A 50 -0.81 -9.84 2.57
CA ARG A 50 -1.03 -9.72 1.13
C ARG A 50 -2.52 -9.55 0.85
N LEU A 51 -2.85 -8.55 0.04
CA LEU A 51 -4.21 -8.40 -0.48
C LEU A 51 -4.48 -9.39 -1.61
N PRO A 52 -5.75 -9.78 -1.85
CA PRO A 52 -6.13 -10.45 -3.07
C PRO A 52 -5.68 -9.62 -4.29
N HIS A 53 -5.25 -10.30 -5.34
CA HIS A 53 -4.85 -9.66 -6.59
C HIS A 53 -6.03 -8.97 -7.33
N TRP A 54 -7.27 -9.37 -7.04
CA TRP A 54 -8.50 -8.80 -7.59
C TRP A 54 -9.69 -8.86 -6.60
N PRO A 55 -9.77 -7.94 -5.62
CA PRO A 55 -10.84 -7.93 -4.62
C PRO A 55 -12.10 -7.14 -5.04
N PHE A 56 -12.28 -6.89 -6.34
CA PHE A 56 -13.38 -6.05 -6.84
C PHE A 56 -14.63 -6.86 -7.15
N GLU A 57 -15.81 -6.22 -7.09
CA GLU A 57 -17.09 -6.89 -7.38
C GLU A 57 -17.24 -7.31 -8.86
N ARG A 58 -16.45 -6.71 -9.75
CA ARG A 58 -16.51 -6.98 -11.19
C ARG A 58 -15.58 -8.13 -11.60
N PRO A 59 -15.84 -8.80 -12.75
CA PRO A 59 -15.06 -9.95 -13.18
C PRO A 59 -13.56 -9.67 -13.30
N GLU A 60 -12.73 -10.63 -12.88
CA GLU A 60 -11.29 -10.57 -13.07
C GLU A 60 -10.94 -10.60 -14.57
N PRO A 61 -10.08 -9.68 -15.04
CA PRO A 61 -9.60 -9.69 -16.43
C PRO A 61 -8.75 -10.93 -16.75
N GLU A 62 -8.96 -11.50 -17.93
CA GLU A 62 -8.35 -12.78 -18.36
C GLU A 62 -6.83 -12.85 -18.22
N HIS A 63 -6.12 -11.74 -18.42
CA HIS A 63 -4.66 -11.72 -18.41
C HIS A 63 -4.05 -10.98 -17.20
N LEU A 64 -4.83 -10.72 -16.14
CA LEU A 64 -4.37 -9.98 -14.96
C LEU A 64 -3.04 -10.52 -14.41
N THR A 65 -2.92 -11.83 -14.24
CA THR A 65 -1.69 -12.47 -13.72
C THR A 65 -0.47 -12.26 -14.62
N THR A 66 -0.66 -12.00 -15.91
CA THR A 66 0.46 -11.65 -16.82
C THR A 66 0.99 -10.24 -16.54
N TRP A 67 0.16 -9.35 -15.98
CA TRP A 67 0.54 -7.98 -15.63
C TRP A 67 1.13 -7.86 -14.23
N ILE A 68 0.55 -8.57 -13.25
CA ILE A 68 0.91 -8.40 -11.84
C ILE A 68 1.53 -9.65 -11.20
N GLY A 69 1.64 -10.76 -11.93
CA GLY A 69 1.98 -12.06 -11.34
C GLY A 69 0.78 -12.69 -10.63
N ASP A 70 1.02 -13.79 -9.92
CA ASP A 70 -0.02 -14.54 -9.22
C ASP A 70 -0.45 -13.89 -7.90
N GLU A 71 0.34 -12.93 -7.42
CA GLU A 71 0.24 -12.38 -6.07
C GLU A 71 -0.25 -10.92 -6.10
N GLY A 72 -1.13 -10.57 -5.17
CA GLY A 72 -1.58 -9.20 -4.97
C GLY A 72 -0.55 -8.33 -4.22
N LEU A 73 -0.98 -7.18 -3.72
CA LEU A 73 -0.11 -6.25 -3.01
C LEU A 73 0.25 -6.78 -1.61
N LEU A 74 1.54 -6.95 -1.31
CA LEU A 74 1.99 -7.06 0.08
C LEU A 74 2.11 -5.65 0.67
N LEU A 75 1.45 -5.39 1.79
CA LEU A 75 1.47 -4.08 2.43
C LEU A 75 1.47 -4.15 3.96
N ARG A 76 1.79 -3.00 4.55
CA ARG A 76 1.57 -2.71 5.97
C ARG A 76 0.70 -1.48 6.11
N MET A 77 -0.43 -1.62 6.80
CA MET A 77 -1.30 -0.51 7.19
C MET A 77 -0.99 -0.13 8.63
N GLU A 78 -0.52 1.11 8.84
CA GLU A 78 -0.12 1.63 10.14
C GLU A 78 -1.14 2.67 10.62
N TYR A 79 -1.72 2.43 11.80
CA TYR A 79 -2.50 3.45 12.47
C TYR A 79 -1.58 4.44 13.19
N SER A 80 -2.06 5.66 13.40
CA SER A 80 -1.43 6.63 14.30
C SER A 80 -2.24 6.76 15.59
N GLN A 81 -1.66 7.35 16.63
CA GLN A 81 -2.41 7.64 17.86
C GLN A 81 -3.53 8.69 17.65
N ALA A 82 -3.55 9.37 16.50
CA ALA A 82 -4.62 10.29 16.13
C ALA A 82 -5.81 9.59 15.42
N TYR A 83 -5.73 8.29 15.17
CA TYR A 83 -6.83 7.53 14.61
C TYR A 83 -8.03 7.50 15.60
N PRO A 84 -9.29 7.61 15.14
CA PRO A 84 -9.76 7.67 13.76
C PRO A 84 -9.85 9.09 13.18
N MET A 85 -9.34 10.13 13.84
CA MET A 85 -9.40 11.49 13.27
C MET A 85 -8.47 11.68 12.06
N VAL A 86 -7.40 10.88 11.97
CA VAL A 86 -6.47 10.83 10.84
C VAL A 86 -6.47 9.42 10.27
N ALA A 87 -6.52 9.30 8.94
CA ALA A 87 -6.47 8.02 8.24
C ALA A 87 -5.19 7.22 8.57
N PRO A 88 -5.23 5.88 8.52
CA PRO A 88 -4.01 5.08 8.61
C PRO A 88 -3.14 5.31 7.37
N ARG A 89 -1.84 5.07 7.52
CA ARG A 89 -0.88 5.06 6.41
C ARG A 89 -0.85 3.66 5.82
N LEU A 90 -0.98 3.53 4.49
CA LEU A 90 -0.80 2.27 3.79
C LEU A 90 0.56 2.29 3.11
N ILE A 91 1.45 1.38 3.49
CA ILE A 91 2.82 1.29 2.99
C ILE A 91 2.93 0.02 2.14
N PRO A 92 3.17 0.14 0.83
CA PRO A 92 3.44 -1.02 -0.02
C PRO A 92 4.80 -1.60 0.36
N VAL A 93 4.87 -2.92 0.49
CA VAL A 93 6.10 -3.65 0.80
C VAL A 93 6.60 -4.38 -0.45
N ASP A 94 5.70 -4.98 -1.22
CA ASP A 94 6.01 -5.65 -2.48
C ASP A 94 4.83 -5.52 -3.48
N PRO A 95 5.02 -4.80 -4.61
CA PRO A 95 6.21 -4.06 -5.00
C PRO A 95 6.40 -2.78 -4.17
N LEU A 96 7.65 -2.45 -3.82
CA LEU A 96 7.99 -1.17 -3.20
C LEU A 96 8.23 -0.12 -4.30
N PRO A 97 7.55 1.04 -4.28
CA PRO A 97 7.80 2.13 -5.22
C PRO A 97 9.24 2.64 -5.16
N GLU A 98 9.81 2.93 -6.31
CA GLU A 98 11.17 3.43 -6.43
C GLU A 98 11.26 4.88 -5.90
N PRO A 99 12.38 5.31 -5.31
CA PRO A 99 12.47 6.64 -4.68
C PRO A 99 12.14 7.82 -5.60
N TYR A 100 12.37 7.71 -6.91
CA TYR A 100 11.97 8.78 -7.84
C TYR A 100 10.46 8.82 -8.07
N GLU A 101 9.71 7.75 -7.81
CA GLU A 101 8.25 7.67 -7.94
C GLU A 101 7.55 8.38 -6.76
N TRP A 102 8.28 8.64 -5.67
CA TRP A 102 7.76 9.30 -4.47
C TRP A 102 7.50 10.78 -4.73
N THR A 103 6.53 11.36 -4.01
CA THR A 103 6.08 12.76 -4.14
C THR A 103 5.46 13.12 -5.50
N GLN A 104 5.37 12.16 -6.42
CA GLN A 104 4.75 12.36 -7.73
C GLN A 104 3.30 11.88 -7.69
N THR A 105 2.37 12.82 -7.81
CA THR A 105 0.92 12.54 -7.75
C THR A 105 0.48 11.47 -8.75
N ARG A 106 1.07 11.42 -9.95
CA ARG A 106 0.75 10.41 -10.98
C ARG A 106 0.97 8.95 -10.55
N TRP A 107 1.78 8.71 -9.51
CA TRP A 107 2.04 7.38 -8.94
C TRP A 107 1.24 7.12 -7.65
N HIS A 108 0.58 8.16 -7.10
CA HIS A 108 -0.08 8.11 -5.80
C HIS A 108 0.84 7.62 -4.67
N VAL A 109 2.08 8.12 -4.64
CA VAL A 109 3.06 7.81 -3.58
C VAL A 109 3.51 9.09 -2.88
N ASN A 110 3.35 9.12 -1.56
CA ASN A 110 3.80 10.20 -0.69
C ASN A 110 5.34 10.19 -0.55
N GLY A 111 5.89 11.24 0.06
CA GLY A 111 7.35 11.37 0.26
C GLY A 111 7.96 10.36 1.25
N ASP A 112 7.13 9.59 1.94
CA ASP A 112 7.51 8.56 2.91
C ASP A 112 7.21 7.13 2.41
N ALA A 113 7.03 6.98 1.09
CA ALA A 113 6.63 5.75 0.39
C ALA A 113 5.20 5.26 0.68
N SER A 114 4.42 5.93 1.54
CA SER A 114 3.02 5.56 1.74
C SER A 114 2.15 5.91 0.53
N LEU A 115 1.05 5.19 0.36
CA LEU A 115 0.11 5.43 -0.72
C LEU A 115 -0.76 6.66 -0.43
N CYS A 116 -0.93 7.50 -1.44
CA CYS A 116 -1.84 8.63 -1.45
C CYS A 116 -3.19 8.21 -2.06
N LEU A 117 -4.00 7.49 -1.27
CA LEU A 117 -5.26 6.86 -1.72
C LEU A 117 -6.51 7.73 -1.52
N LEU A 118 -6.35 8.84 -0.80
CA LEU A 118 -7.39 9.84 -0.62
C LEU A 118 -7.17 10.94 -1.65
N ARG A 119 -8.21 11.26 -2.43
CA ARG A 119 -8.18 12.37 -3.40
C ARG A 119 -7.81 13.69 -2.73
N GLU A 120 -8.33 13.89 -1.53
CA GLU A 120 -8.09 15.04 -0.66
C GLU A 120 -8.07 14.53 0.79
N ASP A 121 -7.17 15.05 1.62
CA ASP A 121 -7.09 14.69 3.06
C ASP A 121 -8.44 14.89 3.78
N ALA A 122 -9.24 15.85 3.30
CA ALA A 122 -10.58 16.17 3.82
C ALA A 122 -11.64 15.07 3.58
N LEU A 123 -11.34 14.05 2.78
CA LEU A 123 -12.26 12.94 2.53
C LEU A 123 -12.29 11.92 3.67
N TRP A 124 -11.28 11.92 4.56
CA TRP A 124 -11.33 11.08 5.74
C TRP A 124 -12.10 11.78 6.87
N THR A 125 -13.26 11.22 7.21
CA THR A 125 -14.19 11.73 8.22
C THR A 125 -14.08 11.02 9.56
N GLY A 126 -13.20 10.02 9.66
CA GLY A 126 -13.09 9.11 10.80
C GLY A 126 -14.25 8.12 10.94
N ARG A 127 -15.20 8.13 10.00
CA ARG A 127 -16.28 7.14 9.89
C ARG A 127 -16.12 6.21 8.69
N ASP A 128 -15.29 6.59 7.73
CA ASP A 128 -15.00 5.81 6.53
C ASP A 128 -14.37 4.46 6.90
N SER A 129 -14.54 3.46 6.03
CA SER A 129 -13.98 2.14 6.25
C SER A 129 -12.49 2.11 5.86
N VAL A 130 -11.68 1.43 6.67
CA VAL A 130 -10.31 1.10 6.29
C VAL A 130 -10.25 0.00 5.24
N ALA A 131 -11.29 -0.82 5.12
CA ALA A 131 -11.41 -1.81 4.05
C ALA A 131 -11.50 -1.12 2.66
N ASP A 132 -12.18 0.02 2.57
CA ASP A 132 -12.23 0.82 1.33
C ASP A 132 -10.83 1.33 0.92
N LEU A 133 -9.98 1.67 1.90
CA LEU A 133 -8.59 2.04 1.62
C LEU A 133 -7.77 0.83 1.14
N LEU A 134 -7.99 -0.35 1.73
CA LEU A 134 -7.33 -1.58 1.29
C LEU A 134 -7.75 -1.99 -0.13
N LEU A 135 -9.02 -1.83 -0.50
CA LEU A 135 -9.50 -2.02 -1.88
C LEU A 135 -8.77 -1.07 -2.84
N LYS A 136 -8.63 0.21 -2.48
CA LYS A 136 -7.87 1.18 -3.28
C LYS A 136 -6.39 0.81 -3.38
N ALA A 137 -5.79 0.26 -2.32
CA ALA A 137 -4.41 -0.22 -2.37
C ALA A 137 -4.25 -1.43 -3.31
N ALA A 138 -5.23 -2.35 -3.36
CA ALA A 138 -5.24 -3.42 -4.36
C ALA A 138 -5.36 -2.85 -5.79
N GLY A 139 -6.20 -1.84 -6.00
CA GLY A 139 -6.30 -1.13 -7.28
C GLY A 139 -5.00 -0.46 -7.70
N TRP A 140 -4.33 0.18 -6.74
CA TRP A 140 -3.02 0.79 -6.96
C TRP A 140 -2.00 -0.23 -7.49
N ARG A 141 -1.98 -1.48 -7.00
CA ARG A 141 -1.07 -2.53 -7.48
C ARG A 141 -1.25 -2.85 -8.97
N VAL A 142 -2.50 -2.85 -9.43
CA VAL A 142 -2.85 -3.09 -10.84
C VAL A 142 -2.37 -1.93 -11.70
N GLU A 143 -2.73 -0.71 -11.32
CA GLU A 143 -2.32 0.49 -12.06
C GLU A 143 -0.81 0.73 -12.01
N TYR A 144 -0.15 0.32 -10.92
CA TYR A 144 1.31 0.36 -10.80
C TYR A 144 1.96 -0.49 -11.88
N ALA A 145 1.48 -1.71 -12.11
CA ALA A 145 1.97 -2.52 -13.22
C ALA A 145 1.74 -1.85 -14.59
N LEU A 146 0.55 -1.28 -14.83
CA LEU A 146 0.27 -0.57 -16.08
C LEU A 146 1.23 0.61 -16.30
N MET A 147 1.55 1.36 -15.24
CA MET A 147 2.56 2.43 -15.26
C MET A 147 3.97 1.88 -15.55
N LYS A 148 4.39 0.78 -14.90
CA LYS A 148 5.71 0.17 -15.13
C LYS A 148 5.85 -0.38 -16.56
N HIS A 149 4.76 -0.86 -17.15
CA HIS A 149 4.69 -1.26 -18.56
C HIS A 149 4.46 -0.08 -19.52
N ARG A 150 4.37 1.16 -19.03
CA ARG A 150 4.18 2.39 -19.81
C ARG A 150 2.91 2.38 -20.68
N VAL A 151 1.87 1.69 -20.24
CA VAL A 151 0.56 1.62 -20.91
C VAL A 151 -0.29 2.84 -20.55
N ILE A 152 -0.10 3.35 -19.34
CA ILE A 152 -0.70 4.58 -18.83
C ILE A 152 0.40 5.51 -18.34
N GLU A 153 0.15 6.82 -18.40
CA GLU A 153 1.12 7.85 -17.96
C GLU A 153 0.82 8.38 -16.54
N GLN A 154 -0.41 8.18 -16.08
CA GLN A 154 -0.86 8.46 -14.73
C GLN A 154 -1.89 7.42 -14.28
N MET A 155 -1.92 7.16 -12.98
CA MET A 155 -2.98 6.42 -12.34
C MET A 155 -4.27 7.25 -12.24
N THR A 156 -5.38 6.59 -11.94
CA THR A 156 -6.67 7.22 -11.68
C THR A 156 -6.72 7.82 -10.26
N ASP A 157 -7.42 8.95 -10.13
CA ASP A 157 -7.57 9.62 -8.84
C ASP A 157 -8.32 8.78 -7.79
N ASN A 158 -9.25 7.93 -8.22
CA ASN A 158 -10.10 7.12 -7.34
C ASN A 158 -9.63 5.65 -7.20
N GLY A 159 -8.59 5.26 -7.96
CA GLY A 159 -8.22 3.87 -8.15
C GLY A 159 -9.19 3.12 -9.07
N ILE A 160 -8.73 1.99 -9.58
CA ILE A 160 -9.49 1.09 -10.44
C ILE A 160 -10.75 0.50 -9.77
N VAL A 161 -10.94 0.66 -8.45
CA VAL A 161 -12.04 0.05 -7.68
C VAL A 161 -13.41 0.33 -8.31
N ASP A 162 -13.71 1.60 -8.58
CA ASP A 162 -14.97 2.05 -9.17
C ASP A 162 -14.83 2.54 -10.62
N ASP A 163 -13.63 2.47 -11.18
CA ASP A 163 -13.29 2.99 -12.52
C ASP A 163 -12.72 1.87 -13.40
N ASP A 164 -13.49 1.42 -14.39
CA ASP A 164 -13.16 0.29 -15.26
C ASP A 164 -12.37 0.68 -16.52
N ARG A 165 -12.01 1.97 -16.67
CA ARG A 165 -11.43 2.49 -17.92
C ARG A 165 -10.14 1.78 -18.35
N PHE A 166 -9.41 1.17 -17.42
CA PHE A 166 -8.15 0.45 -17.70
C PHE A 166 -8.31 -1.06 -17.86
N ASP A 167 -9.50 -1.62 -17.60
CA ASP A 167 -9.74 -3.06 -17.67
C ASP A 167 -9.46 -3.63 -19.07
N HIS A 168 -9.72 -2.85 -20.13
CA HIS A 168 -9.45 -3.23 -21.51
C HIS A 168 -7.94 -3.44 -21.81
N PHE A 169 -7.03 -2.89 -21.00
CA PHE A 169 -5.61 -3.20 -21.11
C PHE A 169 -5.28 -4.58 -20.54
N LEU A 170 -6.00 -4.97 -19.49
CA LEU A 170 -5.84 -6.24 -18.77
C LEU A 170 -6.50 -7.42 -19.51
N SER A 171 -7.30 -7.15 -20.55
CA SER A 171 -7.90 -8.17 -21.42
C SER A 171 -6.95 -8.71 -22.50
N ARG A 172 -5.68 -8.31 -22.47
CA ARG A 172 -4.61 -8.84 -23.32
C ARG A 172 -3.31 -8.92 -22.51
N PRO A 173 -2.39 -9.83 -22.84
CA PRO A 173 -1.07 -9.82 -22.21
C PRO A 173 -0.32 -8.51 -22.55
N PRO A 174 0.62 -8.07 -21.68
CA PRO A 174 1.52 -6.98 -22.00
C PRO A 174 2.29 -7.28 -23.30
N SER A 175 2.50 -6.25 -24.12
CA SER A 175 3.34 -6.38 -25.31
C SER A 175 4.74 -6.86 -24.90
N PRO A 176 5.33 -7.86 -25.59
CA PRO A 176 6.71 -8.25 -25.32
C PRO A 176 7.64 -7.12 -25.76
N HIS A 177 8.21 -6.34 -24.81
CA HIS A 177 9.40 -5.45 -24.85
C HIS A 177 9.25 -4.35 -23.77
N ASP A 178 10.20 -3.94 -22.92
CA ASP A 178 11.59 -4.34 -22.62
C ASP A 178 11.68 -4.52 -21.09
N SER A 179 11.85 -5.76 -20.62
CA SER A 179 12.30 -6.01 -19.26
C SER A 179 13.79 -5.64 -19.15
N THR A 180 14.11 -4.34 -19.18
CA THR A 180 15.41 -3.86 -18.70
C THR A 180 15.37 -3.82 -17.18
N GLU A 181 15.31 -5.01 -16.59
CA GLU A 181 15.93 -5.19 -15.28
C GLU A 181 17.39 -4.78 -15.45
N HIS A 182 17.78 -3.73 -14.74
CA HIS A 182 19.19 -3.44 -14.48
C HIS A 182 19.78 -4.65 -13.75
N SER A 183 20.25 -5.63 -14.51
CA SER A 183 21.23 -6.60 -14.04
C SER A 183 22.41 -5.78 -13.52
N HIS A 184 22.50 -5.69 -12.19
CA HIS A 184 23.72 -5.29 -11.52
C HIS A 184 24.83 -6.14 -12.10
N HIS A 185 25.64 -5.52 -12.95
CA HIS A 185 26.80 -6.15 -13.53
C HIS A 185 27.73 -6.46 -12.36
N GLU A 186 27.74 -7.73 -11.95
CA GLU A 186 28.77 -8.34 -11.14
C GLU A 186 30.12 -8.00 -11.79
N ARG A 187 30.83 -7.01 -11.24
CA ARG A 187 32.27 -6.91 -11.43
C ARG A 187 32.90 -7.93 -10.50
N ASN A 188 32.89 -9.18 -10.94
CA ASN A 188 33.78 -10.18 -10.41
C ASN A 188 35.21 -9.77 -10.74
N GLY A 189 36.06 -9.78 -9.71
CA GLY A 189 37.46 -9.43 -9.81
C GLY A 189 38.21 -10.38 -10.75
N GLN A 190 39.23 -9.84 -11.40
CA GLN A 190 40.31 -10.63 -11.93
C GLN A 190 41.62 -9.94 -11.59
N GLU A 191 42.20 -10.38 -10.47
CA GLU A 191 43.63 -10.28 -10.20
C GLU A 191 44.42 -11.08 -11.24
N ASN A 192 45.63 -10.58 -11.52
CA ASN A 192 46.84 -11.20 -12.10
C ASN A 192 47.42 -10.27 -13.18
N SER A 193 48.71 -9.97 -13.27
CA SER A 193 49.92 -10.33 -12.55
C SER A 193 51.06 -9.52 -13.20
N ALA A 194 52.06 -9.14 -12.40
CA ALA A 194 53.44 -8.76 -12.73
C ALA A 194 53.84 -8.30 -14.16
N CYS A 195 54.39 -7.08 -14.23
CA CYS A 195 55.76 -6.79 -14.65
C CYS A 195 56.16 -5.38 -14.21
#